data_AF-A0A2P2IBR8-F1
#
_entry.id   AF-A0A2P2IBR8-F1
#
_cell.length_a   1.000
_cell.length_b   1.000
_cell.length_c   1.000
_cell.angle_alpha   90.00
_cell.angle_beta   90.00
_cell.angle_gamma   90.00
#
_symmetry.space_group_name_H-M   'P 1'
#
loop_
_entity.id
_entity.type
_entity.pdbx_description
1 polymer ?
#
loop_
_entity_poly.entity_id
_entity_poly.type
_entity_poly.pdbx_seq_one_letter_code
_entity_poly.pdbx_strand_id
1 'polypeptide(L)'
;FKYVISSESTMTQIISLSQETARLDFECSVEWRESRKLLKVEFPLNVQNETATYEIAFGYVKRPTIANTTWDIAKFEVSAHRWADLSEWDYGVALLNDSKYGYSCHGNVLRLSLLKAGKSPDPDADMGHHQFSYALFPHKGGFQTGRVLQEAHQFNNPLIVRNSLIT
;
A
#
# COMPACT_ATOMS: atom_id res chain seq x y z
N PHE A 1 14.40 0.61 10.68
CA PHE A 1 15.21 1.15 9.57
C PHE A 1 15.08 2.66 9.53
N LYS A 2 16.18 3.40 9.32
CA LYS A 2 16.18 4.85 9.18
C LYS A 2 16.76 5.22 7.83
N TYR A 3 16.05 6.04 7.07
CA TYR A 3 16.39 6.49 5.74
C TYR A 3 16.53 8.01 5.74
N VAL A 4 17.58 8.50 5.09
CA VAL A 4 17.77 9.93 4.82
C VAL A 4 17.30 10.16 3.38
N ILE A 5 16.18 10.86 3.20
CA ILE A 5 15.60 11.13 1.88
C ILE A 5 16.34 12.32 1.24
N SER A 6 16.62 13.35 2.04
CA SER A 6 17.42 14.52 1.68
C SER A 6 18.04 15.13 2.95
N SER A 7 18.66 16.30 2.82
CA SER A 7 19.14 17.08 3.98
C SER A 7 18.02 17.52 4.93
N GLU A 8 16.78 17.59 4.46
CA GLU A 8 15.64 18.14 5.23
C GLU A 8 14.53 17.12 5.51
N SER A 9 14.56 15.95 4.84
CA SER A 9 13.54 14.92 5.00
C SER A 9 14.15 13.58 5.42
N THR A 10 13.50 12.93 6.39
CA THR A 10 13.93 11.62 6.90
C THR A 10 12.73 10.71 7.12
N MET A 11 12.97 9.40 7.01
CA MET A 11 11.95 8.39 7.25
C MET A 11 12.49 7.35 8.22
N THR A 12 11.70 7.01 9.22
CA THR A 12 11.91 5.84 10.07
C THR A 12 10.82 4.83 9.78
N GLN A 13 11.21 3.59 9.58
CA GLN A 13 10.33 2.48 9.28
C GLN A 13 10.58 1.34 10.25
N ILE A 14 9.52 0.86 10.89
CA ILE A 14 9.52 -0.34 11.71
C ILE A 14 8.87 -1.43 10.85
N ILE A 15 9.56 -2.57 10.74
CA ILE A 15 9.06 -3.75 10.03
C ILE A 15 8.80 -4.81 11.07
N SER A 16 7.58 -5.34 11.12
CA SER A 16 7.16 -6.33 12.10
C SER A 16 6.46 -7.50 11.44
N LEU A 17 6.62 -8.67 12.04
CA LEU A 17 5.93 -9.89 11.65
C LEU A 17 5.24 -10.44 12.90
N SER A 18 3.94 -10.70 12.80
CA SER A 18 3.18 -11.35 13.86
C SER A 18 3.17 -12.87 13.65
N GLN A 19 2.96 -13.63 14.73
CA GLN A 19 2.70 -15.07 14.62
C GLN A 19 1.28 -15.36 14.10
N GLU A 20 0.36 -14.41 14.23
CA GLU A 20 -1.07 -14.61 13.95
C GLU A 20 -1.43 -14.54 12.46
N THR A 21 -0.59 -13.86 11.66
CA THR A 21 -0.83 -13.63 10.23
C THR A 21 0.48 -13.74 9.46
N ALA A 22 0.41 -14.16 8.19
CA ALA A 22 1.56 -14.17 7.28
C ALA A 22 1.95 -12.76 6.79
N ARG A 23 1.18 -11.74 7.19
CA ARG A 23 1.35 -10.35 6.80
C ARG A 23 2.59 -9.72 7.46
N LEU A 24 3.39 -9.06 6.64
CA LEU A 24 4.53 -8.24 7.05
C LEU A 24 4.08 -6.78 7.14
N ASP A 25 4.12 -6.22 8.36
CA ASP A 25 3.63 -4.88 8.66
C ASP A 25 4.77 -3.86 8.63
N PHE A 26 4.48 -2.69 8.04
CA PHE A 26 5.40 -1.57 7.92
C PHE A 26 4.77 -0.33 8.55
N GLU A 27 5.31 0.10 9.68
CA GLU A 27 4.93 1.35 10.32
C GLU A 27 5.96 2.42 9.95
N CYS A 28 5.49 3.50 9.33
CA CYS A 28 6.36 4.55 8.82
C CYS A 28 6.09 5.87 9.53
N SER A 29 7.18 6.53 9.94
CA SER A 29 7.18 7.89 10.48
C SER A 29 8.11 8.73 9.60
N VAL A 30 7.57 9.76 8.95
CA VAL A 30 8.29 10.55 7.94
C VAL A 30 8.25 12.02 8.32
N GLU A 31 9.42 12.65 8.39
CA GLU A 31 9.55 14.11 8.32
C GLU A 31 9.69 14.48 6.84
N TRP A 32 8.70 15.17 6.30
CA TRP A 32 8.58 15.46 4.88
C TRP A 32 8.66 16.96 4.61
N ARG A 33 9.75 17.40 3.98
CA ARG A 33 9.99 18.80 3.59
C ARG A 33 10.40 18.94 2.13
N GLU A 34 10.14 17.91 1.33
CA GLU A 34 10.50 17.93 -0.09
C GLU A 34 9.64 18.92 -0.90
N SER A 35 10.10 19.20 -2.12
CA SER A 35 9.39 20.06 -3.08
C SER A 35 9.31 19.37 -4.44
N ARG A 36 8.09 19.26 -5.00
CA ARG A 36 7.79 18.62 -6.29
C ARG A 36 8.30 17.18 -6.40
N LYS A 37 8.20 16.42 -5.31
CA LYS A 37 8.56 14.99 -5.25
C LYS A 37 7.38 14.11 -4.87
N LEU A 38 7.45 12.86 -5.30
CA LEU A 38 6.51 11.80 -4.96
C LEU A 38 7.29 10.62 -4.38
N LEU A 39 7.07 10.33 -3.10
CA LEU A 39 7.63 9.17 -2.43
C LEU A 39 6.74 7.96 -2.69
N LYS A 40 7.33 6.88 -3.19
CA LYS A 40 6.67 5.58 -3.36
C LYS A 40 7.49 4.49 -2.70
N VAL A 41 6.81 3.41 -2.32
CA VAL A 41 7.46 2.13 -2.02
C VAL A 41 7.19 1.15 -3.16
N GLU A 42 8.19 0.36 -3.51
CA GLU A 42 8.12 -0.63 -4.57
C GLU A 42 8.41 -2.02 -4.03
N PHE A 43 7.61 -2.98 -4.48
CA PHE A 43 7.77 -4.40 -4.20
C PHE A 43 7.90 -5.15 -5.52
N PRO A 44 9.13 -5.48 -5.95
CA PRO A 44 9.34 -6.40 -7.06
C PRO A 44 8.96 -7.81 -6.58
N LEU A 45 7.85 -8.32 -7.09
CA LEU A 45 7.31 -9.63 -6.73
C LEU A 45 7.75 -10.68 -7.76
N ASN A 46 7.81 -11.94 -7.39
CA ASN A 46 8.00 -13.02 -8.35
C ASN A 46 6.64 -13.64 -8.75
N VAL A 47 5.73 -12.78 -9.22
CA VAL A 47 4.37 -13.15 -9.64
C VAL A 47 4.10 -12.50 -10.99
N GLN A 48 3.66 -13.29 -11.97
CA GLN A 48 3.34 -12.85 -13.32
C GLN A 48 1.84 -12.99 -13.59
N ASN A 49 1.17 -11.84 -13.71
CA ASN A 49 -0.20 -11.80 -14.18
C ASN A 49 -0.37 -10.60 -15.10
N GLU A 50 -1.16 -10.78 -16.16
CA GLU A 50 -1.54 -9.70 -17.08
C GLU A 50 -2.39 -8.63 -16.40
N THR A 51 -3.01 -8.96 -15.25
CA THR A 51 -3.85 -8.04 -14.48
C THR A 51 -3.53 -8.04 -12.99
N ALA A 52 -3.62 -6.86 -12.38
CA ALA A 52 -3.65 -6.69 -10.93
C ALA A 52 -5.07 -6.33 -10.49
N THR A 53 -5.46 -6.78 -9.30
CA THR A 53 -6.80 -6.56 -8.73
C THR A 53 -6.75 -5.47 -7.68
N TYR A 54 -7.66 -4.51 -7.72
CA TYR A 54 -7.70 -3.36 -6.82
C TYR A 54 -9.06 -3.26 -6.15
N GLU A 55 -9.07 -2.93 -4.86
CA GLU A 55 -10.31 -2.67 -4.14
C GLU A 55 -10.97 -1.36 -4.58
N ILE A 56 -12.29 -1.43 -4.80
CA ILE A 56 -13.16 -0.26 -4.98
C ILE A 56 -14.32 -0.34 -3.98
N ALA A 57 -15.16 0.70 -3.93
CA ALA A 57 -16.37 0.67 -3.13
C ALA A 57 -17.22 -0.57 -3.48
N PHE A 58 -17.49 -1.41 -2.47
CA PHE A 58 -18.32 -2.62 -2.56
C PHE A 58 -17.88 -3.64 -3.62
N GLY A 59 -16.62 -3.64 -4.04
CA GLY A 59 -16.15 -4.57 -5.06
C GLY A 59 -14.67 -4.46 -5.34
N TYR A 60 -14.28 -4.95 -6.52
CA TYR A 60 -12.92 -4.89 -7.01
C TYR A 60 -12.92 -4.65 -8.51
N VAL A 61 -11.81 -4.11 -9.02
CA VAL A 61 -11.57 -3.92 -10.44
C VAL A 61 -10.24 -4.53 -10.82
N LYS A 62 -10.19 -5.22 -11.96
CA LYS A 62 -8.95 -5.71 -12.54
C LYS A 62 -8.40 -4.69 -13.53
N ARG A 63 -7.11 -4.40 -13.45
CA ARG A 63 -6.43 -3.49 -14.38
C ARG A 63 -5.19 -4.17 -14.97
N PRO A 64 -4.87 -3.95 -16.25
CA PRO A 64 -3.68 -4.51 -16.87
C PRO A 64 -2.39 -4.09 -16.15
N THR A 65 -1.42 -4.99 -16.09
CA THR A 65 -0.06 -4.73 -15.57
C THR A 65 0.92 -4.28 -16.66
N ILE A 66 0.54 -4.47 -17.93
CA ILE A 66 1.34 -4.11 -19.11
C ILE A 66 0.67 -2.93 -19.82
N ALA A 67 1.47 -1.94 -20.20
CA ALA A 67 1.00 -0.77 -20.92
C ALA A 67 1.04 -0.99 -22.44
N ASN A 68 0.01 -1.63 -23.00
CA ASN A 68 -0.07 -1.90 -24.45
C ASN A 68 -0.75 -0.78 -25.24
N THR A 69 -1.65 -0.03 -24.61
CA THR A 69 -2.37 1.08 -25.25
C THR A 69 -1.97 2.43 -24.65
N THR A 70 -2.23 3.53 -25.37
CA THR A 70 -2.05 4.90 -24.85
C THR A 70 -2.86 5.13 -23.56
N TRP A 71 -4.01 4.48 -23.43
CA TRP A 71 -4.84 4.50 -22.23
C TRP A 71 -4.19 3.78 -21.05
N ASP A 72 -3.37 2.75 -21.29
CA ASP A 72 -2.65 2.03 -20.24
C ASP A 72 -1.38 2.77 -19.82
N ILE A 73 -0.71 3.43 -20.77
CA ILE A 73 0.41 4.35 -20.47
C ILE A 73 -0.04 5.49 -19.55
N ALA A 74 -1.28 5.97 -19.73
CA ALA A 74 -1.85 7.03 -18.88
C ALA A 74 -2.18 6.57 -17.45
N LYS A 75 -2.25 5.25 -17.17
CA LYS A 75 -2.54 4.70 -15.83
C LYS A 75 -1.27 4.49 -15.01
N PHE A 76 -0.45 5.54 -14.87
CA PHE A 76 0.75 5.52 -14.04
C PHE A 76 0.43 5.32 -12.54
N GLU A 77 -0.79 5.66 -12.13
CA GLU A 77 -1.32 5.50 -10.79
C GLU A 77 -2.83 5.27 -10.85
N VAL A 78 -3.33 4.40 -10.00
CA VAL A 78 -4.75 4.03 -9.92
C VAL A 78 -5.21 4.13 -8.47
N SER A 79 -6.45 4.60 -8.29
CA SER A 79 -7.06 4.65 -6.96
C SER A 79 -7.50 3.26 -6.53
N ALA A 80 -7.12 2.87 -5.32
CA ALA A 80 -7.67 1.71 -4.62
C ALA A 80 -7.89 2.05 -3.15
N HIS A 81 -8.82 1.38 -2.48
CA HIS A 81 -9.20 1.72 -1.11
C HIS A 81 -8.19 1.16 -0.09
N ARG A 82 -8.32 -0.11 0.30
CA ARG A 82 -7.48 -0.70 1.36
C ARG A 82 -6.42 -1.63 0.82
N TRP A 83 -6.60 -2.21 -0.36
CA TRP A 83 -5.68 -3.19 -0.90
C TRP A 83 -5.59 -3.21 -2.43
N ALA A 84 -4.43 -3.68 -2.90
CA ALA A 84 -4.20 -4.13 -4.26
C ALA A 84 -3.54 -5.52 -4.21
N ASP A 85 -3.83 -6.38 -5.17
CA ASP A 85 -3.36 -7.76 -5.23
C ASP A 85 -2.77 -8.09 -6.60
N LEU A 86 -1.65 -8.81 -6.57
CA LEU A 86 -1.08 -9.47 -7.72
C LEU A 86 -0.95 -10.96 -7.41
N SER A 87 -1.79 -11.77 -8.05
CA SER A 87 -1.87 -13.22 -7.78
C SER A 87 -1.85 -14.03 -9.07
N GLU A 88 -1.16 -15.16 -9.04
CA GLU A 88 -1.27 -16.27 -9.98
C GLU A 88 -2.25 -17.34 -9.44
N TRP A 89 -2.26 -18.53 -10.06
CA TRP A 89 -3.20 -19.59 -9.72
C TRP A 89 -3.01 -20.16 -8.31
N ASP A 90 -1.76 -20.27 -7.82
CA ASP A 90 -1.42 -20.91 -6.54
C ASP A 90 -0.77 -19.98 -5.52
N TYR A 91 -0.28 -18.80 -5.94
CA TYR A 91 0.37 -17.83 -5.08
C TYR A 91 0.01 -16.39 -5.45
N GLY A 92 -0.10 -15.53 -4.45
CA GLY A 92 -0.32 -14.10 -4.65
C GLY A 92 0.23 -13.27 -3.51
N VAL A 93 0.37 -11.98 -3.77
CA VAL A 93 0.82 -11.01 -2.79
C VAL A 93 -0.06 -9.78 -2.87
N ALA A 94 -0.72 -9.49 -1.75
CA ALA A 94 -1.50 -8.28 -1.58
C ALA A 94 -0.69 -7.20 -0.86
N LEU A 95 -0.84 -5.97 -1.31
CA LEU A 95 -0.35 -4.76 -0.64
C LEU A 95 -1.53 -4.05 -0.01
N LEU A 96 -1.52 -3.97 1.32
CA LEU A 96 -2.57 -3.38 2.15
C LEU A 96 -2.12 -2.01 2.66
N ASN A 97 -3.06 -1.12 2.97
CA ASN A 97 -2.78 0.20 3.52
C ASN A 97 -3.88 0.67 4.48
N ASP A 98 -3.56 1.71 5.25
CA ASP A 98 -4.50 2.39 6.15
C ASP A 98 -5.02 3.75 5.65
N SER A 99 -4.24 4.46 4.83
CA SER A 99 -4.43 5.88 4.54
C SER A 99 -3.95 6.32 3.15
N LYS A 100 -3.50 5.38 2.32
CA LYS A 100 -2.82 5.60 1.03
C LYS A 100 -3.61 5.00 -0.12
N TYR A 101 -4.14 5.87 -0.98
CA TYR A 101 -5.07 5.46 -2.03
C TYR A 101 -4.44 5.29 -3.42
N GLY A 102 -3.20 5.74 -3.61
CA GLY A 102 -2.51 5.68 -4.89
C GLY A 102 -1.69 4.40 -5.04
N TYR A 103 -2.12 3.51 -5.94
CA TYR A 103 -1.41 2.28 -6.26
C TYR A 103 -0.91 2.27 -7.71
N SER A 104 0.07 1.44 -8.00
CA SER A 104 0.40 1.11 -9.39
C SER A 104 1.02 -0.27 -9.46
N CYS A 105 0.73 -1.02 -10.51
CA CYS A 105 1.40 -2.29 -10.80
C CYS A 105 1.90 -2.26 -12.24
N HIS A 106 3.19 -2.51 -12.43
CA HIS A 106 3.79 -2.60 -13.76
C HIS A 106 4.59 -3.89 -13.86
N GLY A 107 4.19 -4.78 -14.75
CA GLY A 107 4.69 -6.15 -14.80
C GLY A 107 4.49 -6.85 -13.45
N ASN A 108 5.60 -7.17 -12.79
CA ASN A 108 5.65 -7.84 -11.49
C ASN A 108 5.95 -6.89 -10.32
N VAL A 109 6.02 -5.57 -10.55
CA VAL A 109 6.36 -4.58 -9.52
C VAL A 109 5.10 -3.89 -9.03
N LEU A 110 4.70 -4.22 -7.80
CA LEU A 110 3.57 -3.59 -7.11
C LEU A 110 4.08 -2.40 -6.28
N ARG A 111 3.42 -1.24 -6.39
CA ARG A 111 3.85 0.00 -5.73
C ARG A 111 2.70 0.68 -5.00
N LEU A 112 3.06 1.38 -3.93
CA LEU A 112 2.17 2.26 -3.18
C LEU A 112 2.77 3.67 -3.12
N SER A 113 1.96 4.66 -3.47
CA SER A 113 2.29 6.07 -3.34
C SER A 113 2.08 6.53 -1.90
N LEU A 114 3.14 7.04 -1.28
CA LEU A 114 3.18 7.38 0.14
C LEU A 114 2.91 8.86 0.39
N LEU A 115 3.74 9.76 -0.17
CA LEU A 115 3.65 11.21 0.07
C LEU A 115 3.95 12.01 -1.19
N LYS A 116 3.23 13.12 -1.41
CA LYS A 116 3.38 13.96 -2.61
C LYS A 116 3.57 15.43 -2.22
N ALA A 117 4.76 15.97 -2.44
CA ALA A 117 5.06 17.40 -2.28
C ALA A 117 4.62 18.24 -3.49
N GLY A 118 3.31 18.32 -3.76
CA GLY A 118 2.76 19.26 -4.75
C GLY A 118 2.95 20.72 -4.29
N LYS A 119 3.06 21.67 -5.23
CA LYS A 119 3.18 23.11 -4.92
C LYS A 119 2.00 23.96 -5.42
N SER A 120 1.00 23.31 -5.97
CA SER A 120 -0.23 23.94 -6.46
C SER A 120 -1.40 23.02 -6.13
N PRO A 121 -2.53 23.55 -5.62
CA PRO A 121 -2.78 24.96 -5.30
C PRO A 121 -2.09 25.44 -4.02
N ASP A 122 -1.65 24.53 -3.16
CA ASP A 122 -1.04 24.81 -1.86
C ASP A 122 0.50 24.66 -1.94
N PRO A 123 1.30 25.68 -1.57
CA PRO A 123 2.75 25.59 -1.50
C PRO A 123 3.25 24.61 -0.45
N ASP A 124 2.54 24.37 0.64
CA ASP A 124 3.02 23.59 1.78
C ASP A 124 2.29 22.25 1.92
N ALA A 125 1.65 21.80 0.83
CA ALA A 125 0.91 20.55 0.78
C ALA A 125 1.75 19.36 1.28
N ASP A 126 1.19 18.62 2.22
CA ASP A 126 1.78 17.45 2.88
C ASP A 126 3.13 17.72 3.57
N MET A 127 3.54 18.97 3.83
CA MET A 127 4.76 19.24 4.59
C MET A 127 4.58 18.97 6.10
N GLY A 128 5.62 18.41 6.72
CA GLY A 128 5.67 18.14 8.16
C GLY A 128 5.75 16.65 8.49
N HIS A 129 5.21 16.28 9.64
CA HIS A 129 5.31 14.92 10.18
C HIS A 129 4.14 14.05 9.74
N HIS A 130 4.44 12.86 9.22
CA HIS A 130 3.46 11.87 8.79
C HIS A 130 3.67 10.55 9.51
N GLN A 131 2.55 9.91 9.86
CA GLN A 131 2.52 8.53 10.34
C GLN A 131 1.50 7.76 9.50
N PHE A 132 1.92 6.60 9.00
CA PHE A 132 1.06 5.72 8.23
C PHE A 132 1.62 4.31 8.24
N SER A 133 0.74 3.35 8.00
CA SER A 133 1.09 1.94 7.95
C SER A 133 0.61 1.31 6.64
N TYR A 134 1.42 0.39 6.15
CA TYR A 134 1.05 -0.48 5.04
C TYR A 134 1.61 -1.86 5.31
N ALA A 135 1.14 -2.85 4.55
CA ALA A 135 1.52 -4.22 4.80
C ALA A 135 1.60 -5.04 3.52
N LEU A 136 2.55 -5.99 3.48
CA LEU A 136 2.61 -7.01 2.45
C LEU A 136 2.02 -8.31 3.00
N PHE A 137 1.05 -8.86 2.29
CA PHE A 137 0.38 -10.09 2.68
C PHE A 137 0.52 -11.14 1.57
N PRO A 138 1.51 -12.05 1.68
CA PRO A 138 1.58 -13.22 0.82
C PRO A 138 0.47 -14.20 1.16
N HIS A 139 -0.19 -14.76 0.14
CA HIS A 139 -1.29 -15.70 0.31
C HIS A 139 -1.31 -16.78 -0.76
N LYS A 140 -2.10 -17.82 -0.51
CA LYS A 140 -2.31 -18.93 -1.44
C LYS A 140 -3.46 -18.64 -2.40
N GLY A 141 -3.25 -18.94 -3.68
CA GLY A 141 -4.21 -18.70 -4.75
C GLY A 141 -4.52 -17.21 -4.96
N GLY A 142 -5.70 -16.92 -5.53
CA GLY A 142 -6.15 -15.55 -5.75
C GLY A 142 -6.61 -14.81 -4.50
N PHE A 143 -6.82 -13.49 -4.61
CA PHE A 143 -7.21 -12.64 -3.46
C PHE A 143 -8.44 -13.13 -2.67
N GLN A 144 -9.42 -13.78 -3.31
CA GLN A 144 -10.59 -14.32 -2.61
C GLN A 144 -10.22 -15.53 -1.73
N THR A 145 -9.51 -16.50 -2.31
CA THR A 145 -9.09 -17.71 -1.58
C THR A 145 -8.05 -17.39 -0.52
N GLY A 146 -7.20 -16.40 -0.82
CA GLY A 146 -6.18 -15.87 0.07
C GLY A 146 -6.72 -15.02 1.22
N ARG A 147 -8.03 -14.72 1.26
CA ARG A 147 -8.67 -13.92 2.32
C ARG A 147 -8.17 -12.48 2.44
N VAL A 148 -7.70 -11.90 1.33
CA VAL A 148 -7.13 -10.54 1.29
C VAL A 148 -8.10 -9.49 1.84
N LEU A 149 -9.39 -9.60 1.51
CA LEU A 149 -10.41 -8.65 2.00
C LEU A 149 -10.53 -8.68 3.53
N GLN A 150 -10.41 -9.86 4.13
CA GLN A 150 -10.54 -10.06 5.57
C GLN A 150 -9.29 -9.52 6.28
N GLU A 151 -8.11 -9.82 5.76
CA GLU A 151 -6.85 -9.26 6.27
C GLU A 151 -6.79 -7.74 6.14
N ALA A 152 -7.19 -7.18 5.00
CA ALA A 152 -7.26 -5.73 4.80
C ALA A 152 -8.25 -5.06 5.76
N HIS A 153 -9.37 -5.74 6.05
CA HIS A 153 -10.32 -5.27 7.05
C HIS A 153 -9.69 -5.31 8.46
N GLN A 154 -9.08 -6.41 8.86
CA GLN A 154 -8.43 -6.53 10.17
C GLN A 154 -7.30 -5.53 10.36
N PHE A 155 -6.47 -5.30 9.32
CA PHE A 155 -5.41 -4.28 9.34
C PHE A 155 -5.95 -2.89 9.68
N ASN A 156 -7.14 -2.56 9.19
CA ASN A 156 -7.79 -1.26 9.39
C ASN A 156 -8.70 -1.18 10.62
N ASN A 157 -8.85 -2.27 11.38
CA ASN A 157 -9.77 -2.33 12.51
C ASN A 157 -9.02 -2.79 13.77
N PRO A 158 -8.44 -1.86 14.54
CA PRO A 158 -7.68 -2.20 15.73
C PRO A 158 -8.58 -2.82 16.82
N LEU A 159 -7.99 -3.73 17.60
CA LEU A 159 -8.66 -4.32 18.75
C LEU A 159 -8.90 -3.27 19.83
N ILE A 160 -10.15 -3.15 20.26
CA ILE A 160 -10.55 -2.24 21.34
C ILE A 160 -10.72 -3.06 22.63
N VAL A 161 -9.79 -2.89 23.56
CA VAL A 161 -9.88 -3.49 24.90
C VAL A 161 -10.67 -2.57 25.82
N ARG A 162 -11.71 -3.10 26.48
CA ARG A 162 -12.47 -2.37 27.51
C ARG A 162 -12.26 -3.03 28.86
N ASN A 163 -11.76 -2.23 29.82
CA ASN A 163 -11.65 -2.67 31.20
C ASN A 163 -12.99 -2.45 31.89
N SER A 164 -13.79 -3.50 32.02
CA SER A 164 -14.95 -3.49 32.92
C SER A 164 -14.45 -3.71 34.35
N LEU A 165 -14.65 -2.71 35.21
CA LEU A 165 -14.58 -2.88 36.65
C LEU A 165 -15.76 -3.78 37.05
N ILE A 166 -15.49 -5.06 37.27
CA ILE A 166 -16.43 -5.95 37.95
C ILE A 166 -16.49 -5.42 39.39
N THR A 167 -17.58 -4.73 39.71
CA THR A 167 -17.92 -4.32 41.09
C THR A 167 -18.94 -5.31 41.63
#